data_AF-A0A395J6U8-F1
#
_entry.id   AF-A0A395J6U8-F1
#
_cell.length_a   1.000
_cell.length_b   1.000
_cell.length_c   1.000
_cell.angle_alpha   90.00
_cell.angle_beta   90.00
_cell.angle_gamma   90.00
#
_symmetry.space_group_name_H-M   'P 1'
#
loop_
_entity.id
_entity.type
_entity.pdbx_description
1 polymer ?
#
loop_
_entity_poly.entity_id
_entity_poly.type
_entity_poly.pdbx_seq_one_letter_code
_entity_poly.pdbx_strand_id
1 'polypeptide(L)'
;MGQDLKVVLADPEGSGLYNKVKHGVMFSSTEKEGTRRRQQVDTIVEGIGINRLTQNFEAGREIIDDAVKVTDLQALKMARWLVEKDGIFVGSSSAVNCVAAVATALGLEKGSTVVTILCDSGTRHLSKFWKKVGELGLEEEHDDQDLLAHLQLRPTGEYIG
;
A
#
# COMPACT_ATOMS: atom_id res chain seq x y z
N MET A 1 -2.64 18.12 18.38
CA MET A 1 -3.47 17.80 17.19
C MET A 1 -4.85 17.42 17.69
N GLY A 2 -5.92 17.73 16.95
CA GLY A 2 -7.30 17.48 17.41
C GLY A 2 -7.49 16.02 17.79
N GLN A 3 -8.25 15.74 18.86
CA GLN A 3 -8.38 14.40 19.47
C GLN A 3 -8.98 13.32 18.55
N ASP A 4 -9.37 13.66 17.31
CA ASP A 4 -10.01 12.78 16.33
C ASP A 4 -9.15 12.46 15.09
N LEU A 5 -7.89 12.91 15.01
CA LEU A 5 -7.02 12.59 13.86
C LEU A 5 -6.30 11.26 14.10
N LYS A 6 -6.42 10.33 13.14
CA LYS A 6 -5.59 9.12 13.06
C LYS A 6 -4.61 9.19 11.90
N VAL A 7 -3.35 8.85 12.15
CA VAL A 7 -2.29 8.75 11.15
C VAL A 7 -1.96 7.28 10.93
N VAL A 8 -2.13 6.82 9.69
CA VAL A 8 -1.90 5.42 9.31
C VAL A 8 -0.77 5.33 8.29
N LEU A 9 0.26 4.53 8.60
CA LEU A 9 1.37 4.24 7.71
C LEU A 9 0.92 3.26 6.61
N ALA A 10 1.11 3.63 5.34
CA ALA A 10 1.02 2.70 4.20
C ALA A 10 2.43 2.16 3.89
N ASP A 11 2.62 0.84 4.01
CA ASP A 11 3.94 0.22 3.86
C ASP A 11 3.91 -0.88 2.79
N PRO A 12 4.80 -0.87 1.78
CA PRO A 12 4.80 -1.89 0.74
C PRO A 12 5.37 -3.21 1.24
N GLU A 13 5.15 -4.28 0.46
CA GLU A 13 5.81 -5.55 0.71
C GLU A 13 7.34 -5.43 0.75
N GLY A 14 7.94 -6.15 1.69
CA GLY A 14 9.39 -6.22 1.86
C GLY A 14 10.02 -5.08 2.66
N SER A 15 9.26 -4.02 2.93
CA SER A 15 9.56 -3.05 3.98
C SER A 15 9.25 -3.65 5.36
N GLY A 16 9.98 -3.21 6.38
CA GLY A 16 9.72 -3.64 7.75
C GLY A 16 9.06 -2.56 8.62
N LEU A 17 8.70 -1.39 8.07
CA LEU A 17 8.15 -0.30 8.86
C LEU A 17 6.77 -0.67 9.44
N TYR A 18 5.97 -1.45 8.72
CA TYR A 18 4.72 -2.03 9.22
C TYR A 18 4.94 -2.78 10.54
N ASN A 19 5.92 -3.69 10.55
CA ASN A 19 6.23 -4.45 11.76
C ASN A 19 6.82 -3.56 12.85
N LYS A 20 7.55 -2.49 12.49
CA LYS A 20 8.03 -1.53 13.46
C LYS A 20 6.87 -0.84 14.17
N VAL A 21 5.85 -0.42 13.44
CA VAL A 21 4.67 0.25 13.99
C VAL A 21 3.80 -0.72 14.79
N LYS A 22 3.43 -1.88 14.20
CA LYS A 22 2.51 -2.84 14.84
C LYS A 22 3.12 -3.65 15.99
N HIS A 23 4.42 -3.91 15.95
CA HIS A 23 5.07 -4.89 16.83
C HIS A 23 6.35 -4.38 17.49
N GLY A 24 6.77 -3.15 17.21
CA GLY A 24 7.99 -2.56 17.77
C GLY A 24 9.30 -3.09 17.15
N VAL A 25 9.22 -4.06 16.22
CA VAL A 25 10.38 -4.74 15.63
C VAL A 25 10.57 -4.38 14.16
N MET A 26 11.81 -4.05 13.79
CA MET A 26 12.19 -3.75 12.41
C MET A 26 12.51 -5.07 11.70
N PHE A 27 11.54 -5.63 10.97
CA PHE A 27 11.68 -6.92 10.29
C PHE A 27 10.80 -6.99 9.06
N SER A 28 11.28 -7.58 7.96
CA SER A 28 10.44 -8.07 6.87
C SER A 28 10.54 -9.60 6.78
N SER A 29 9.45 -10.28 6.42
CA SER A 29 9.45 -11.73 6.18
C SER A 29 10.48 -12.16 5.12
N THR A 30 10.83 -11.26 4.19
CA THR A 30 11.88 -11.48 3.18
C THR A 30 13.30 -11.52 3.77
N GLU A 31 13.49 -11.07 5.02
CA GLU A 31 14.79 -11.06 5.71
C GLU A 31 15.05 -12.34 6.51
N LYS A 32 14.07 -13.25 6.59
CA LYS A 32 14.17 -14.54 7.24
C LYS A 32 15.38 -15.32 6.70
N GLU A 33 16.15 -15.88 7.63
CA GLU A 33 17.33 -16.69 7.28
C GLU A 33 16.91 -17.89 6.41
N GLY A 34 17.65 -18.14 5.32
CA GLY A 34 17.32 -19.16 4.33
C GLY A 34 16.47 -18.68 3.13
N THR A 35 15.82 -17.52 3.21
CA THR A 35 15.08 -16.92 2.07
C THR A 35 15.71 -15.62 1.54
N ARG A 36 16.84 -15.20 2.11
CA ARG A 36 17.58 -14.00 1.69
C ARG A 36 18.06 -14.15 0.24
N ARG A 37 17.39 -13.47 -0.68
CA ARG A 37 17.85 -13.30 -2.07
C ARG A 37 18.94 -12.23 -2.13
N ARG A 38 19.79 -12.29 -3.16
CA ARG A 38 20.89 -11.32 -3.41
C ARG A 38 20.39 -9.88 -3.55
N GLN A 39 19.16 -9.69 -4.02
CA GLN A 39 18.37 -8.48 -3.87
C GLN A 39 17.31 -8.74 -2.78
N GLN A 40 17.38 -8.00 -1.69
CA GLN A 40 16.72 -8.34 -0.41
C GLN A 40 15.19 -8.10 -0.42
N VAL A 41 14.69 -7.35 -1.42
CA VAL A 41 13.27 -7.11 -1.66
C VAL A 41 13.05 -6.98 -3.17
N ASP A 42 12.25 -7.89 -3.74
CA ASP A 42 11.87 -7.86 -5.16
C ASP A 42 10.46 -7.29 -5.25
N THR A 43 10.31 -6.02 -4.86
CA THR A 43 9.05 -5.28 -5.04
C THR A 43 9.09 -4.48 -6.34
N ILE A 44 7.93 -4.43 -7.00
CA ILE A 44 7.71 -3.55 -8.14
C ILE A 44 7.37 -2.10 -7.73
N VAL A 45 7.05 -1.87 -6.45
CA VAL A 45 6.83 -0.53 -5.90
C VAL A 45 8.17 0.20 -5.75
N GLU A 46 8.19 1.47 -6.13
CA GLU A 46 9.39 2.30 -6.11
C GLU A 46 9.19 3.55 -5.26
N GLY A 47 10.28 4.02 -4.65
CA GLY A 47 10.31 5.28 -3.89
C GLY A 47 9.85 5.19 -2.43
N ILE A 48 9.27 4.06 -2.01
CA ILE A 48 8.84 3.80 -0.62
C ILE A 48 9.27 2.41 -0.15
N GLY A 49 9.26 2.20 1.17
CA GLY A 49 9.71 0.95 1.81
C GLY A 49 11.18 0.97 2.21
N ILE A 50 11.48 0.56 3.45
CA ILE A 50 12.84 0.57 3.98
C ILE A 50 13.01 -0.42 5.14
N ASN A 51 14.20 -1.03 5.22
CA ASN A 51 14.55 -1.99 6.28
C ASN A 51 15.51 -1.43 7.32
N ARG A 52 15.50 -0.10 7.49
CA ARG A 52 16.25 0.59 8.54
C ARG A 52 15.46 1.78 9.04
N LEU A 53 15.62 2.11 10.32
CA LEU A 53 15.02 3.31 10.89
C LEU A 53 15.84 4.54 10.50
N THR A 54 15.15 5.51 9.90
CA THR A 54 15.74 6.81 9.60
C THR A 54 15.42 7.78 10.74
N GLN A 55 16.25 8.82 10.90
CA GLN A 55 16.01 9.87 11.90
C GLN A 55 14.68 10.60 11.65
N ASN A 56 14.31 10.81 10.38
CA ASN A 56 13.05 11.44 10.01
C ASN A 56 11.84 10.60 10.44
N PHE A 57 11.91 9.28 10.22
CA PHE A 57 10.86 8.38 10.69
C PHE A 57 10.78 8.37 12.21
N GLU A 58 11.91 8.27 12.91
CA GLU A 58 11.91 8.25 14.38
C GLU A 58 11.35 9.55 14.97
N ALA A 59 11.66 10.71 14.38
CA ALA A 59 11.12 12.01 14.80
C ALA A 59 9.59 12.10 14.68
N GLY A 60 8.98 11.36 13.75
CA GLY A 60 7.53 11.29 13.55
C GLY A 60 6.89 9.99 14.06
N ARG A 61 7.63 9.11 14.71
CA ARG A 61 7.13 7.76 15.03
C ARG A 61 5.97 7.78 16.02
N GLU A 62 6.02 8.68 16.99
CA GLU A 62 5.02 8.76 18.07
C GLU A 62 3.66 9.28 17.61
N ILE A 63 3.59 9.90 16.43
CA ILE A 63 2.32 10.38 15.85
C ILE A 63 1.69 9.38 14.89
N ILE A 64 2.27 8.19 14.70
CA ILE A 64 1.70 7.14 13.85
C ILE A 64 0.85 6.22 14.72
N ASP A 65 -0.46 6.20 14.47
CA ASP A 65 -1.42 5.42 15.26
C ASP A 65 -1.55 3.98 14.77
N ASP A 66 -1.41 3.77 13.45
CA ASP A 66 -1.53 2.44 12.86
C ASP A 66 -0.70 2.25 11.58
N ALA A 67 -0.67 1.03 11.05
CA ALA A 67 -0.07 0.71 9.77
C ALA A 67 -0.90 -0.30 8.95
N VAL A 68 -0.88 -0.14 7.63
CA VAL A 68 -1.41 -1.08 6.63
C VAL A 68 -0.27 -1.54 5.74
N LYS A 69 -0.12 -2.85 5.60
CA LYS A 69 0.83 -3.46 4.66
C LYS A 69 0.15 -3.67 3.32
N VAL A 70 0.74 -3.24 2.21
CA VAL A 70 0.15 -3.38 0.88
C VAL A 70 1.00 -4.30 0.01
N THR A 71 0.37 -5.26 -0.65
CA THR A 71 1.07 -6.17 -1.58
C THR A 71 1.26 -5.52 -2.95
N ASP A 72 2.24 -6.01 -3.71
CA ASP A 72 2.47 -5.59 -5.08
C ASP A 72 1.23 -5.78 -5.96
N LEU A 73 0.51 -6.90 -5.79
CA LEU A 73 -0.72 -7.18 -6.54
C LEU A 73 -1.81 -6.14 -6.24
N GLN A 74 -2.00 -5.80 -4.97
CA GLN A 74 -2.98 -4.78 -4.58
C GLN A 74 -2.62 -3.40 -5.16
N ALA A 75 -1.34 -3.03 -5.14
CA ALA A 75 -0.88 -1.77 -5.73
C ALA A 75 -1.14 -1.74 -7.24
N LEU A 76 -0.85 -2.81 -7.97
CA LEU A 76 -1.14 -2.91 -9.41
C LEU A 76 -2.63 -2.80 -9.71
N LYS A 77 -3.45 -3.55 -8.98
CA LYS A 77 -4.91 -3.54 -9.12
C LYS A 77 -5.52 -2.18 -8.82
N MET A 78 -5.04 -1.50 -7.78
CA MET A 78 -5.46 -0.14 -7.44
C MET A 78 -5.06 0.86 -8.53
N ALA A 79 -3.81 0.81 -9.03
CA ALA A 79 -3.39 1.72 -10.10
C ALA A 79 -4.27 1.56 -11.35
N ARG A 80 -4.60 0.31 -11.70
CA ARG A 80 -5.53 0.01 -12.79
C ARG A 80 -6.94 0.55 -12.53
N TRP A 81 -7.46 0.30 -11.34
CA TRP A 81 -8.78 0.80 -10.94
C TRP A 81 -8.88 2.31 -11.07
N LEU A 82 -7.90 3.04 -10.52
CA LEU A 82 -7.86 4.50 -10.55
C LEU A 82 -7.85 5.05 -11.99
N VAL A 83 -7.12 4.42 -12.91
CA VAL A 83 -7.10 4.90 -14.30
C VAL A 83 -8.38 4.55 -15.06
N GLU A 84 -8.94 3.36 -14.84
CA GLU A 84 -10.15 2.89 -15.56
C GLU A 84 -11.44 3.52 -15.03
N LYS A 85 -11.54 3.74 -13.71
CA LYS A 85 -12.77 4.19 -13.04
C LYS A 85 -12.74 5.68 -12.72
N ASP A 86 -11.59 6.21 -12.32
CA ASP A 86 -11.47 7.61 -11.88
C ASP A 86 -10.70 8.49 -12.88
N GLY A 87 -10.07 7.90 -13.90
CA GLY A 87 -9.23 8.63 -14.87
C GLY A 87 -7.91 9.15 -14.28
N ILE A 88 -7.47 8.62 -13.15
CA ILE A 88 -6.29 9.10 -12.42
C ILE A 88 -5.08 8.19 -12.69
N PHE A 89 -4.08 8.73 -13.39
CA PHE A 89 -2.86 8.00 -13.76
C PHE A 89 -1.70 8.24 -12.79
N VAL A 90 -1.53 7.33 -11.82
CA VAL A 90 -0.61 7.50 -10.68
C VAL A 90 0.62 6.58 -10.70
N GLY A 91 1.67 6.97 -9.97
CA GLY A 91 2.82 6.12 -9.68
C GLY A 91 2.56 5.06 -8.60
N SER A 92 3.55 4.20 -8.37
CA SER A 92 3.38 3.00 -7.51
C SER A 92 3.12 3.32 -6.05
N SER A 93 3.77 4.36 -5.49
CA SER A 93 3.60 4.74 -4.09
C SER A 93 2.22 5.33 -3.81
N SER A 94 1.69 6.11 -4.75
CA SER A 94 0.31 6.61 -4.74
C SER A 94 -0.71 5.46 -4.73
N ALA A 95 -0.48 4.42 -5.53
CA ALA A 95 -1.36 3.25 -5.54
C ALA A 95 -1.36 2.52 -4.18
N VAL A 96 -0.18 2.34 -3.56
CA VAL A 96 -0.05 1.81 -2.19
C VAL A 96 -0.84 2.65 -1.19
N ASN A 97 -0.67 3.98 -1.25
CA ASN A 97 -1.38 4.94 -0.41
C ASN A 97 -2.91 4.85 -0.56
N CYS A 98 -3.41 4.65 -1.78
CA CYS A 98 -4.85 4.48 -2.03
C CYS A 98 -5.38 3.15 -1.49
N VAL A 99 -4.66 2.04 -1.64
CA VAL A 99 -5.07 0.75 -1.03
C VAL A 99 -5.16 0.89 0.50
N ALA A 100 -4.14 1.49 1.11
CA ALA A 100 -4.12 1.71 2.56
C ALA A 100 -5.25 2.63 3.02
N ALA A 101 -5.60 3.66 2.23
CA ALA A 101 -6.73 4.53 2.52
C ALA A 101 -8.07 3.76 2.51
N VAL A 102 -8.30 2.91 1.51
CA VAL A 102 -9.51 2.06 1.44
C VAL A 102 -9.54 1.11 2.63
N ALA A 103 -8.45 0.40 2.90
CA ALA A 103 -8.37 -0.52 4.04
C ALA A 103 -8.61 0.18 5.39
N THR A 104 -8.07 1.39 5.56
CA THR A 104 -8.27 2.22 6.76
C THR A 104 -9.74 2.61 6.90
N ALA A 105 -10.38 3.03 5.81
CA ALA A 105 -11.78 3.47 5.83
C ALA A 105 -12.75 2.37 6.30
N LEU A 106 -12.44 1.09 6.03
CA LEU A 106 -13.27 -0.05 6.46
C LEU A 106 -13.34 -0.19 7.98
N GLY A 107 -12.30 0.27 8.71
CA GLY A 107 -12.27 0.25 10.17
C GLY A 107 -12.83 1.51 10.85
N LEU A 108 -13.35 2.47 10.08
CA LEU A 108 -13.85 3.74 10.61
C LEU A 108 -15.38 3.80 10.63
N GLU A 109 -15.93 4.63 11.51
CA GLU A 109 -17.36 4.87 11.58
C GLU A 109 -17.87 5.60 10.32
N LYS A 110 -19.10 5.29 9.90
CA LYS A 110 -19.75 5.96 8.77
C LYS A 110 -19.74 7.48 8.97
N GLY A 111 -19.29 8.21 7.95
CA GLY A 111 -19.15 9.67 7.98
C GLY A 111 -17.72 10.14 8.27
N SER A 112 -16.81 9.22 8.61
CA SER A 112 -15.37 9.50 8.69
C SER A 112 -14.81 9.89 7.33
N THR A 113 -13.79 10.75 7.32
CA THR A 113 -13.08 11.17 6.10
C THR A 113 -11.65 10.66 6.14
N VAL A 114 -11.23 9.94 5.09
CA VAL A 114 -9.84 9.50 4.92
C VAL A 114 -9.18 10.34 3.83
N VAL A 115 -7.99 10.84 4.12
CA VAL A 115 -7.17 11.61 3.18
C VAL A 115 -5.87 10.86 2.95
N THR A 116 -5.40 10.84 1.70
CA THR A 116 -4.11 10.24 1.32
C THR A 116 -3.39 11.13 0.31
N ILE A 117 -2.13 10.80 0.00
CA ILE A 117 -1.26 11.60 -0.88
C ILE A 117 -0.96 10.81 -2.15
N LEU A 118 -1.18 11.45 -3.30
CA LEU A 118 -0.69 10.98 -4.60
C LEU A 118 0.67 11.63 -4.87
N CYS A 119 1.74 10.85 -4.77
CA CYS A 119 3.12 11.33 -4.76
C CYS A 119 3.61 11.77 -6.14
N ASP A 120 3.27 11.02 -7.18
CA ASP A 120 3.65 11.30 -8.56
C ASP A 120 2.74 10.62 -9.60
N SER A 121 2.95 11.01 -10.86
CA SER A 121 2.26 10.45 -12.04
C SER A 121 2.82 9.10 -12.46
N GLY A 122 1.95 8.26 -13.03
CA GLY A 122 2.32 6.97 -13.62
C GLY A 122 3.37 7.05 -14.73
N THR A 123 3.56 8.23 -15.32
CA THR A 123 4.54 8.48 -16.41
C THR A 123 5.96 8.09 -16.00
N ARG A 124 6.33 8.30 -14.72
CA ARG A 124 7.66 7.96 -14.20
C ARG A 124 7.88 6.46 -14.03
N HIS A 125 6.83 5.66 -14.09
CA HIS A 125 6.84 4.23 -13.78
C HIS A 125 6.42 3.33 -14.95
N LEU A 126 6.45 3.87 -16.18
CA LEU A 126 6.01 3.18 -17.41
C LEU A 126 6.73 1.84 -17.64
N SER A 127 8.06 1.82 -17.54
CA SER A 127 8.89 0.67 -17.95
C SER A 127 8.90 -0.50 -16.97
N LYS A 128 8.47 -0.30 -15.72
CA LYS A 128 8.50 -1.32 -14.66
C LYS A 128 7.11 -1.57 -14.09
N PHE A 129 6.59 -0.67 -13.26
CA PHE A 129 5.30 -0.84 -12.57
C PHE A 129 4.13 -0.91 -13.56
N TRP A 130 4.00 0.05 -14.48
CA TRP A 130 2.88 0.08 -15.42
C TRP A 130 2.98 -0.98 -16.51
N LYS A 131 4.20 -1.42 -16.85
CA LYS A 131 4.39 -2.64 -17.65
C LYS A 131 3.72 -3.85 -16.96
N LYS A 132 3.91 -4.00 -15.65
CA LYS A 132 3.27 -5.06 -14.85
C LYS A 132 1.76 -4.88 -14.71
N VAL A 133 1.27 -3.64 -14.62
CA VAL A 133 -0.19 -3.36 -14.63
C VAL A 133 -0.81 -3.89 -15.92
N GLY A 134 -0.19 -3.62 -17.07
CA GLY A 134 -0.67 -4.12 -18.37
C GLY A 134 -0.58 -5.64 -18.54
N GLU A 135 0.29 -6.31 -17.77
CA GLU A 135 0.45 -7.77 -17.77
C GLU A 135 -0.61 -8.50 -16.92
N LEU A 136 -1.40 -7.80 -16.10
CA LEU A 136 -2.46 -8.42 -15.28
C LEU A 136 -3.57 -9.09 -16.11
N GLY A 137 -3.57 -8.90 -17.44
CA GLY A 137 -4.63 -9.37 -18.34
C GLY A 137 -5.90 -8.56 -18.18
N LEU A 138 -6.79 -8.55 -19.18
CA LEU A 138 -8.14 -8.01 -18.96
C LEU A 138 -8.89 -9.03 -18.09
N GLU A 139 -9.29 -8.67 -16.88
CA GLU A 139 -10.17 -9.55 -16.09
C GLU A 139 -11.49 -9.70 -16.88
N GLU A 140 -11.98 -10.93 -17.05
CA GLU A 140 -13.31 -11.16 -17.64
C GLU A 140 -14.35 -10.51 -16.73
N GLU A 141 -15.35 -9.83 -17.31
CA GLU A 141 -16.47 -9.06 -16.74
C GLU A 141 -17.12 -9.65 -15.45
N HIS A 142 -16.36 -9.80 -14.38
CA HIS A 142 -16.82 -10.22 -13.07
C HIS A 142 -16.82 -8.99 -12.18
N ASP A 143 -17.95 -8.29 -12.24
CA ASP A 143 -18.35 -7.20 -11.37
C ASP A 143 -17.26 -6.14 -11.14
N ASP A 144 -16.89 -5.41 -12.20
CA ASP A 144 -15.97 -4.26 -12.18
C ASP A 144 -16.46 -3.05 -11.32
N GLN A 145 -17.39 -3.29 -10.40
CA GLN A 145 -18.02 -2.33 -9.50
C GLN A 145 -17.57 -2.54 -8.04
N ASP A 146 -17.04 -3.71 -7.67
CA ASP A 146 -16.62 -4.00 -6.29
C ASP A 146 -15.10 -3.84 -6.10
N LEU A 147 -14.70 -2.65 -5.65
CA LEU A 147 -13.31 -2.34 -5.30
C LEU A 147 -12.75 -3.24 -4.18
N LEU A 148 -13.57 -3.68 -3.23
CA LEU A 148 -13.10 -4.47 -2.10
C LEU A 148 -12.76 -5.89 -2.52
N ALA A 149 -13.64 -6.49 -3.33
CA ALA A 149 -13.36 -7.78 -3.96
C ALA A 149 -12.11 -7.70 -4.84
N HIS A 150 -11.99 -6.63 -5.65
CA HIS A 150 -10.84 -6.42 -6.53
C HIS A 150 -9.52 -6.39 -5.75
N LEU A 151 -9.48 -5.60 -4.66
CA LEU A 151 -8.30 -5.45 -3.80
C LEU A 151 -8.11 -6.56 -2.77
N GLN A 152 -9.01 -7.55 -2.74
CA GLN A 152 -8.95 -8.65 -1.77
C GLN A 152 -9.03 -8.17 -0.30
N LEU A 153 -9.82 -7.12 -0.06
CA LEU A 153 -10.03 -6.50 1.25
C LEU A 153 -11.38 -6.92 1.86
N ARG A 154 -11.42 -7.14 3.18
CA ARG A 154 -12.67 -7.40 3.93
C ARG A 154 -13.07 -6.21 4.79
N PRO A 155 -14.37 -6.02 5.09
CA PRO A 155 -14.87 -4.92 5.94
C PRO A 155 -14.26 -4.83 7.36
N THR A 156 -13.57 -5.86 7.83
CA THR A 156 -12.83 -5.86 9.09
C THR A 156 -11.36 -5.40 8.97
N GLY A 157 -10.91 -4.99 7.78
CA GLY A 157 -9.50 -4.68 7.51
C GLY A 157 -8.60 -5.92 7.36
N GLU A 158 -9.19 -7.11 7.22
CA GLU A 158 -8.49 -8.38 7.00
C GLU A 158 -8.41 -8.75 5.50
N TYR A 159 -7.37 -9.50 5.09
CA TYR A 159 -7.16 -9.97 3.70
C TYR A 159 -7.92 -11.28 3.43
N ILE A 160 -8.50 -11.48 2.26
CA ILE A 160 -8.95 -12.83 1.85
C ILE A 160 -7.72 -13.71 1.59
N GLY A 161 -7.66 -14.87 2.26
CA GLY A 161 -6.53 -15.80 2.23
C GLY A 161 -6.47 -16.67 0.98
#